data_AF-A0A146LV60-F1
#
_entry.id   AF-A0A146LV60-F1
#
_cell.length_a   1.000
_cell.length_b   1.000
_cell.length_c   1.000
_cell.angle_alpha   90.00
_cell.angle_beta   90.00
_cell.angle_gamma   90.00
#
_symmetry.space_group_name_H-M   'P 1'
#
loop_
_entity.id
_entity.type
_entity.pdbx_description
1 polymer ?
#
loop_
_entity_poly.entity_id
_entity_poly.type
_entity_poly.pdbx_seq_one_letter_code
_entity_poly.pdbx_strand_id
1 'polypeptide(L)'
;NQDDCFVTGGGEDMLIDNLTCEGGNGISVGSLGNGADVVRCTIRNSRVTNSLNGLRLKSETNAVGLHRGVTFENIELKDIHQYGISIYGNYGPTYPTGEPTFFIMDQLTMRNIRGTMAAPGGANVWI
;
A
#
# COMPACT_ATOMS: atom_id res chain seq x y z
N ASN A 1 12.03 -8.00 6.54
CA ASN A 1 11.53 -7.95 7.94
C ASN A 1 10.29 -8.84 8.02
N GLN A 2 9.43 -8.71 9.04
CA GLN A 2 8.23 -9.55 9.20
C GLN A 2 6.92 -8.74 9.15
N ASP A 3 6.99 -7.45 8.85
CA ASP A 3 5.85 -6.55 8.67
C ASP A 3 6.12 -5.58 7.50
N ASP A 4 5.39 -4.47 7.39
CA ASP A 4 5.57 -3.44 6.37
C ASP A 4 7.06 -3.06 6.28
N CYS A 5 7.62 -3.16 5.08
CA CYS A 5 9.00 -2.75 4.80
C CYS A 5 9.15 -1.23 4.98
N PHE A 6 8.12 -0.51 4.54
CA PHE A 6 7.93 0.91 4.78
C PHE A 6 6.45 1.15 5.03
N VAL A 7 6.18 2.05 5.97
CA VAL A 7 4.83 2.56 6.23
C VAL A 7 4.89 4.04 6.58
N THR A 8 3.98 4.83 6.04
CA THR A 8 3.69 6.18 6.51
C THR A 8 2.25 6.28 6.99
N GLY A 9 2.06 6.83 8.19
CA GLY A 9 0.76 7.14 8.77
C GLY A 9 0.32 8.59 8.57
N GLY A 10 1.08 9.37 7.79
CA GLY A 10 0.80 10.78 7.52
C GLY A 10 2.02 11.51 6.99
N GLY A 11 1.81 12.58 6.23
CA GLY A 11 2.89 13.43 5.73
C GLY A 11 2.59 14.08 4.39
N GLU A 12 3.42 15.05 4.03
CA GLU A 12 3.30 15.82 2.79
C GLU A 12 4.67 15.89 2.09
N ASP A 13 4.66 15.97 0.75
CA ASP A 13 5.87 16.14 -0.07
C ASP A 13 6.94 15.07 0.17
N MET A 14 6.51 13.81 0.23
CA MET A 14 7.38 12.67 0.51
C MET A 14 7.89 12.03 -0.77
N LEU A 15 9.20 11.79 -0.84
CA LEU A 15 9.83 10.96 -1.87
C LEU A 15 10.53 9.78 -1.21
N ILE A 16 10.05 8.57 -1.54
CA ILE A 16 10.65 7.31 -1.15
C ILE A 16 11.16 6.67 -2.45
N ASP A 17 12.47 6.39 -2.50
CA ASP A 17 13.13 5.93 -3.72
C ASP A 17 14.06 4.76 -3.41
N ASN A 18 14.20 3.83 -4.36
CA ASN A 18 15.19 2.75 -4.33
C ASN A 18 15.11 1.82 -3.11
N LEU A 19 13.91 1.43 -2.67
CA LEU A 19 13.73 0.43 -1.62
C LEU A 19 13.99 -0.98 -2.15
N THR A 20 14.63 -1.81 -1.32
CA THR A 20 14.66 -3.27 -1.48
C THR A 20 14.00 -3.91 -0.26
N CYS A 21 12.83 -4.51 -0.48
CA CYS A 21 11.99 -5.10 0.55
C CYS A 21 11.92 -6.62 0.37
N GLU A 22 12.15 -7.37 1.44
CA GLU A 22 12.12 -8.84 1.41
C GLU A 22 11.49 -9.42 2.68
N GLY A 23 10.62 -10.43 2.50
CA GLY A 23 10.05 -11.24 3.59
C GLY A 23 8.87 -10.63 4.34
N GLY A 24 8.64 -9.32 4.17
CA GLY A 24 7.70 -8.55 5.00
C GLY A 24 6.28 -8.47 4.44
N ASN A 25 5.63 -7.34 4.72
CA ASN A 25 4.25 -7.05 4.36
C ASN A 25 4.12 -5.98 3.25
N GLY A 26 5.19 -5.80 2.48
CA GLY A 26 5.22 -4.86 1.35
C GLY A 26 5.45 -3.41 1.75
N ILE A 27 5.09 -2.50 0.84
CA ILE A 27 5.17 -1.05 1.05
C ILE A 27 3.76 -0.51 1.28
N SER A 28 3.55 0.14 2.42
CA SER A 28 2.25 0.63 2.85
C SER A 28 2.17 2.15 2.92
N VAL A 29 1.04 2.70 2.52
CA VAL A 29 0.60 4.06 2.87
C VAL A 29 -0.67 3.92 3.68
N GLY A 30 -0.60 4.26 4.97
CA GLY A 30 -1.61 3.97 5.98
C GLY A 30 -1.30 2.75 6.88
N SER A 31 -2.19 2.33 7.77
CA SER A 31 -3.59 2.75 7.85
C SER A 31 -3.75 4.20 8.26
N LEU A 32 -4.49 4.98 7.46
CA LEU A 32 -4.85 6.35 7.83
C LEU A 32 -6.13 6.37 8.66
N GLY A 33 -6.12 7.24 9.65
CA GLY A 33 -7.19 7.49 10.61
C GLY A 33 -6.86 8.73 11.43
N ASN A 34 -7.74 9.08 12.37
CA ASN A 34 -7.51 10.15 13.35
C ASN A 34 -7.17 11.54 12.74
N GLY A 35 -7.69 11.85 11.54
CA GLY A 35 -7.44 13.13 10.86
C GLY A 35 -6.07 13.22 10.18
N ALA A 36 -5.37 12.11 10.01
CA ALA A 36 -4.08 12.09 9.32
C ALA A 36 -4.24 12.09 7.80
N ASP A 37 -3.40 12.88 7.14
CA ASP A 37 -3.38 13.04 5.69
C ASP A 37 -2.05 12.58 5.09
N VAL A 38 -2.11 12.00 3.91
CA VAL A 38 -0.94 11.78 3.05
C VAL A 38 -1.14 12.54 1.74
N VAL A 39 -0.29 13.52 1.48
CA VAL A 39 -0.42 14.43 0.34
C VAL A 39 0.88 14.48 -0.46
N ARG A 40 0.82 14.31 -1.79
CA ARG A 40 1.99 14.34 -2.70
C ARG A 40 3.12 13.40 -2.25
N CYS A 41 2.78 12.12 -2.13
CA CYS A 41 3.73 11.07 -1.76
C CYS A 41 4.10 10.25 -3.00
N THR A 42 5.40 10.16 -3.32
CA THR A 42 5.90 9.32 -4.42
C THR A 42 6.79 8.22 -3.87
N ILE A 43 6.46 6.98 -4.20
CA ILE A 43 7.26 5.78 -3.92
C ILE A 43 7.68 5.20 -5.27
N ARG A 44 8.98 5.07 -5.52
CA ARG A 44 9.45 4.63 -6.84
C ARG A 44 10.74 3.82 -6.87
N ASN A 45 11.03 3.27 -8.05
CA ASN A 45 12.25 2.52 -8.40
C ASN A 45 12.59 1.43 -7.36
N SER A 46 11.57 0.77 -6.84
CA SER A 46 11.69 -0.11 -5.69
C SER A 46 11.39 -1.55 -6.08
N ARG A 47 11.81 -2.50 -5.24
CA ARG A 47 11.51 -3.92 -5.42
C ARG A 47 11.00 -4.53 -4.12
N VAL A 48 9.92 -5.29 -4.23
CA VAL A 48 9.32 -6.08 -3.15
C VAL A 48 9.36 -7.55 -3.53
N THR A 49 10.09 -8.34 -2.76
CA THR A 49 10.27 -9.77 -3.02
C THR A 49 9.80 -10.63 -1.86
N ASN A 50 9.28 -11.82 -2.16
CA ASN A 50 8.96 -12.85 -1.17
C ASN A 50 8.17 -12.30 0.04
N SER A 51 7.22 -11.41 -0.22
CA SER A 51 6.47 -10.67 0.80
C SER A 51 5.00 -11.05 0.75
N LEU A 52 4.29 -10.91 1.86
CA LEU A 52 2.87 -11.21 1.91
C LEU A 52 2.10 -10.34 0.90
N ASN A 53 2.43 -9.06 0.86
CA ASN A 53 1.83 -8.08 -0.04
C ASN A 53 2.92 -7.30 -0.77
N GLY A 54 2.58 -6.75 -1.94
CA GLY A 54 3.44 -5.85 -2.70
C GLY A 54 3.27 -4.40 -2.26
N LEU A 55 2.20 -3.76 -2.74
CA LEU A 55 1.87 -2.35 -2.48
C LEU A 55 0.52 -2.23 -1.80
N ARG A 56 0.43 -1.33 -0.82
CA ARG A 56 -0.78 -1.22 0.01
C ARG A 56 -1.16 0.23 0.25
N LEU A 57 -2.43 0.53 0.05
CA LEU A 57 -3.06 1.79 0.46
C LEU A 57 -4.20 1.45 1.42
N LYS A 58 -4.16 1.99 2.64
CA LYS A 58 -5.03 1.55 3.74
C LYS A 58 -5.64 2.77 4.44
N SER A 59 -6.96 2.82 4.58
CA SER A 59 -7.64 3.68 5.55
C SER A 59 -8.47 2.86 6.53
N GLU A 60 -8.56 3.33 7.77
CA GLU A 60 -9.35 2.67 8.81
C GLU A 60 -10.85 2.86 8.59
N THR A 61 -11.65 1.95 9.13
CA THR A 61 -13.11 2.07 9.12
C THR A 61 -13.55 3.31 9.91
N ASN A 62 -14.45 4.11 9.33
CA ASN A 62 -14.95 5.40 9.85
C ASN A 62 -13.84 6.44 10.09
N ALA A 63 -12.69 6.29 9.44
CA ALA A 63 -11.60 7.26 9.52
C ALA A 63 -11.98 8.60 8.89
N VAL A 64 -11.35 9.65 9.41
CA VAL A 64 -11.27 10.97 8.76
C VAL A 64 -9.82 11.22 8.39
N GLY A 65 -9.61 11.83 7.23
CA GLY A 65 -8.30 12.07 6.62
C GLY A 65 -8.40 11.91 5.11
N LEU A 66 -7.25 11.93 4.44
CA LEU A 66 -7.20 11.68 3.00
C LEU A 66 -5.85 11.16 2.49
N HIS A 67 -5.91 10.44 1.38
CA HIS A 67 -4.81 10.26 0.45
C HIS A 67 -5.01 11.20 -0.74
N ARG A 68 -4.03 12.07 -1.06
CA ARG A 68 -4.06 12.91 -2.26
C ARG A 68 -2.73 12.91 -3.00
N GLY A 69 -2.74 12.58 -4.27
CA GLY A 69 -1.52 12.62 -5.10
C GLY A 69 -0.48 11.58 -4.67
N VAL A 70 -0.94 10.38 -4.30
CA VAL A 70 -0.06 9.25 -3.98
C VAL A 70 0.33 8.56 -5.28
N THR A 71 1.62 8.37 -5.52
CA THR A 71 2.16 7.72 -6.72
C THR A 71 3.06 6.55 -6.35
N PHE A 72 2.76 5.38 -6.89
CA PHE A 72 3.68 4.25 -6.96
C PHE A 72 4.19 4.12 -8.40
N GLU A 73 5.49 4.15 -8.61
CA GLU A 73 6.07 4.16 -9.96
C GLU A 73 7.30 3.26 -10.11
N ASN A 74 7.37 2.49 -11.19
CA ASN A 74 8.52 1.65 -11.52
C ASN A 74 8.87 0.70 -10.36
N ILE A 75 7.93 -0.17 -9.98
CA ILE A 75 8.09 -1.11 -8.87
C ILE A 75 8.04 -2.54 -9.40
N GLU A 76 9.05 -3.32 -9.04
CA GLU A 76 9.11 -4.75 -9.29
C GLU A 76 8.57 -5.53 -8.09
N LEU A 77 7.57 -6.37 -8.34
CA LEU A 77 7.04 -7.34 -7.38
C LEU A 77 7.54 -8.73 -7.75
N LYS A 78 8.01 -9.51 -6.79
CA LYS A 78 8.46 -10.88 -7.08
C LYS A 78 8.02 -11.82 -5.97
N ASP A 79 7.37 -12.90 -6.38
CA ASP A 79 6.94 -13.98 -5.48
C ASP A 79 6.10 -13.41 -4.31
N ILE A 80 5.08 -12.60 -4.65
CA ILE A 80 4.14 -12.06 -3.66
C ILE A 80 3.08 -13.10 -3.30
N HIS A 81 2.82 -13.29 -2.02
CA HIS A 81 2.05 -14.44 -1.52
C HIS A 81 0.54 -14.22 -1.46
N GLN A 82 0.08 -12.98 -1.22
CA GLN A 82 -1.34 -12.67 -1.05
C GLN A 82 -1.83 -11.65 -2.06
N TYR A 83 -1.43 -10.37 -1.95
CA TYR A 83 -1.88 -9.32 -2.87
C TYR A 83 -0.71 -8.55 -3.47
N GLY A 84 -0.64 -8.50 -4.81
CA GLY A 84 0.33 -7.65 -5.50
C GLY A 84 0.10 -6.18 -5.16
N ILE A 85 -1.14 -5.73 -5.35
CA ILE A 85 -1.62 -4.41 -4.94
C ILE A 85 -2.89 -4.59 -4.11
N SER A 86 -2.98 -3.96 -2.94
CA SER A 86 -4.19 -3.95 -2.12
C SER A 86 -4.59 -2.53 -1.74
N ILE A 87 -5.86 -2.17 -1.95
CA ILE A 87 -6.44 -0.89 -1.53
C ILE A 87 -7.59 -1.20 -0.57
N TYR A 88 -7.60 -0.61 0.62
CA TYR A 88 -8.62 -0.86 1.64
C TYR A 88 -9.21 0.42 2.19
N GLY A 89 -10.55 0.47 2.26
CA GLY A 89 -11.34 1.51 2.92
C GLY A 89 -11.97 1.08 4.26
N ASN A 90 -11.61 -0.10 4.76
CA ASN A 90 -12.20 -0.80 5.90
C ASN A 90 -11.13 -1.45 6.81
N TYR A 91 -9.93 -0.87 6.90
CA TYR A 91 -8.85 -1.51 7.64
C TYR A 91 -9.17 -1.51 9.15
N GLY A 92 -9.27 -2.70 9.75
CA GLY A 92 -9.47 -2.88 11.19
C GLY A 92 -8.14 -2.96 11.95
N PRO A 93 -8.15 -3.41 13.23
CA PRO A 93 -6.95 -3.46 14.07
C PRO A 93 -5.81 -4.32 13.50
N THR A 94 -6.14 -5.36 12.73
CA THR A 94 -5.16 -6.32 12.20
C THR A 94 -5.40 -6.64 10.72
N TYR A 95 -6.65 -6.68 10.28
CA TYR A 95 -7.04 -6.98 8.90
C TYR A 95 -8.29 -6.17 8.51
N PRO A 96 -8.62 -6.09 7.20
CA PRO A 96 -9.86 -5.46 6.73
C PRO A 96 -11.12 -6.11 7.32
N THR A 97 -12.04 -5.31 7.86
CA THR A 97 -13.26 -5.80 8.52
C THR A 97 -14.50 -5.05 8.06
N GLY A 98 -15.53 -5.79 7.65
CA GLY A 98 -16.81 -5.21 7.22
C GLY A 98 -16.72 -4.47 5.89
N GLU A 99 -17.69 -3.60 5.63
CA GLU A 99 -17.76 -2.81 4.40
C GLU A 99 -16.84 -1.56 4.46
N PRO A 100 -16.26 -1.12 3.33
CA PRO A 100 -15.52 0.12 3.25
C PRO A 100 -16.38 1.32 3.62
N THR A 101 -15.80 2.21 4.41
CA THR A 101 -16.40 3.49 4.76
C THR A 101 -15.84 4.60 3.89
N PHE A 102 -16.56 5.72 3.80
CA PHE A 102 -16.09 6.86 3.04
C PHE A 102 -14.74 7.37 3.57
N PHE A 103 -13.74 7.42 2.70
CA PHE A 103 -12.43 8.03 2.94
C PHE A 103 -11.93 8.61 1.62
N ILE A 104 -11.31 9.80 1.65
CA ILE A 104 -10.92 10.48 0.42
C ILE A 104 -9.64 9.84 -0.14
N MET A 105 -9.75 9.28 -1.34
CA MET A 105 -8.62 8.81 -2.14
C MET A 105 -8.63 9.57 -3.47
N ASP A 106 -7.83 10.63 -3.54
CA ASP A 106 -7.81 11.55 -4.67
C ASP A 106 -6.45 11.44 -5.39
N GLN A 107 -6.46 11.36 -6.73
CA GLN A 107 -5.24 11.29 -7.54
C GLN A 107 -4.26 10.16 -7.14
N LEU A 108 -4.75 8.93 -6.97
CA LEU A 108 -3.90 7.75 -6.81
C LEU A 108 -3.34 7.32 -8.18
N THR A 109 -2.02 7.20 -8.29
CA THR A 109 -1.33 6.74 -9.51
C THR A 109 -0.55 5.46 -9.23
N MET A 110 -0.83 4.41 -10.02
CA MET A 110 -0.03 3.18 -10.08
C MET A 110 0.56 3.09 -11.49
N ARG A 111 1.88 3.21 -11.64
CA ARG A 111 2.54 3.25 -12.96
C ARG A 111 3.72 2.30 -13.04
N ASN A 112 3.76 1.50 -14.11
CA ASN A 112 4.86 0.54 -14.33
C ASN A 112 5.11 -0.35 -13.10
N ILE A 113 4.03 -0.95 -12.59
CA ILE A 113 4.09 -1.98 -11.55
C ILE A 113 4.07 -3.33 -12.27
N ARG A 114 5.10 -4.15 -12.06
CA ARG A 114 5.30 -5.41 -12.80
C ARG A 114 5.82 -6.49 -11.87
N GLY A 115 5.50 -7.75 -12.14
CA GLY A 115 5.97 -8.80 -11.26
C GLY A 115 5.31 -10.17 -11.34
N THR A 116 5.58 -11.00 -10.34
CA THR A 116 5.03 -12.34 -10.17
C THR A 116 4.36 -12.53 -8.80
N MET A 117 3.32 -13.36 -8.79
CA MET A 117 2.72 -13.90 -7.56
C MET A 117 3.35 -15.29 -7.28
N ALA A 118 3.49 -15.65 -6.00
CA ALA A 118 4.11 -16.91 -5.58
C ALA A 118 3.15 -18.11 -5.56
N ALA A 119 1.88 -17.89 -5.23
CA ALA A 119 0.96 -18.97 -4.87
C ALA A 119 -0.39 -18.90 -5.63
N PRO A 120 -1.02 -20.05 -5.92
CA PRO A 120 -2.41 -20.08 -6.35
C PRO A 120 -3.32 -19.58 -5.22
N GLY A 121 -4.25 -18.68 -5.55
CA GLY A 121 -5.18 -18.07 -4.59
C GLY A 121 -4.84 -16.64 -4.17
N GLY A 122 -3.64 -16.14 -4.48
CA GLY A 122 -3.34 -14.72 -4.42
C GLY A 122 -4.00 -13.93 -5.55
N ALA A 123 -4.10 -12.61 -5.40
CA ALA A 123 -4.61 -11.71 -6.44
C ALA A 123 -3.57 -10.66 -6.83
N ASN A 124 -3.48 -10.36 -8.12
CA ASN A 124 -2.60 -9.30 -8.61
C ASN A 124 -3.02 -7.93 -8.04
N VAL A 125 -4.33 -7.68 -8.00
CA VAL A 125 -4.94 -6.46 -7.48
C VAL A 125 -6.18 -6.83 -6.67
N TRP A 126 -6.30 -6.24 -5.49
CA TRP A 126 -7.46 -6.31 -4.61
C TRP A 126 -7.87 -4.89 -4.21
N ILE A 127 -9.16 -4.57 -4.37
CA ILE A 127 -9.77 -3.28 -4.00
C ILE A 127 -11.06 -3.59 -3.25
#